data_AF-A0A522PR05-F1
#
_entry.id   AF-A0A522PR05-F1
#
_cell.length_a   1.000
_cell.length_b   1.000
_cell.length_c   1.000
_cell.angle_alpha   90.00
_cell.angle_beta   90.00
_cell.angle_gamma   90.00
#
_symmetry.space_group_name_H-M   'P 1'
#
loop_
_entity.id
_entity.type
_entity.pdbx_description
1 polymer ?
#
loop_
_entity_poly.entity_id
_entity_poly.type
_entity_poly.pdbx_seq_one_letter_code
_entity_poly.pdbx_strand_id
1 'polypeptide(L)'
;MAIYLIIPLRQETVEIDTAITSIIDEQDRFQLQGNSGWLVRFAGTTKEVSDKIGITGQKEGEAATLGSALVTPVTSYYGRGPADMWEWLKIRFEQ
;
A
#
# COMPACT_ATOMS: atom_id res chain seq x y z
N MET A 1 -7.38 3.82 -12.12
CA MET A 1 -7.60 3.17 -10.78
C MET A 1 -7.11 4.11 -9.69
N ALA A 2 -7.40 3.89 -8.41
CA ALA A 2 -6.88 4.76 -7.35
C ALA A 2 -5.51 4.26 -6.86
N ILE A 3 -4.67 5.18 -6.39
CA ILE A 3 -3.40 4.86 -5.74
C ILE A 3 -3.55 5.10 -4.25
N TYR A 4 -3.03 4.16 -3.46
CA TYR A 4 -3.05 4.20 -2.01
C TYR A 4 -1.63 4.18 -1.47
N LEU A 5 -1.38 4.97 -0.45
CA LEU A 5 -0.19 4.92 0.36
C LEU A 5 -0.48 4.09 1.60
N ILE A 6 0.30 3.02 1.81
CA ILE A 6 0.23 2.13 2.96
C ILE A 6 1.49 2.33 3.79
N ILE A 7 1.33 2.85 5.01
CA ILE A 7 2.43 3.14 5.93
C ILE A 7 2.31 2.21 7.14
N PRO A 8 3.27 1.29 7.35
CA PRO A 8 3.38 0.55 8.61
C PRO A 8 3.51 1.50 9.81
N LEU A 9 2.76 1.26 10.88
CA LEU A 9 2.82 2.05 12.12
C LEU A 9 3.72 1.41 13.20
N ARG A 10 4.44 0.35 12.84
CA ARG A 10 5.42 -0.37 13.67
C ARG A 10 6.74 -0.54 12.90
N GLN A 11 7.82 -0.85 13.61
CA GLN A 11 9.14 -1.03 12.99
C GLN A 11 9.22 -2.32 12.17
N GLU A 12 8.59 -3.40 12.61
CA GLU A 12 8.56 -4.66 11.87
C GLU A 12 7.56 -4.62 10.70
N THR A 13 8.07 -4.55 9.47
CA THR A 13 7.26 -4.46 8.24
C THR A 13 7.07 -5.78 7.50
N VAL A 14 7.81 -6.83 7.87
CA VAL A 14 7.91 -8.10 7.11
C VAL A 14 6.54 -8.69 6.74
N GLU A 15 5.60 -8.70 7.68
CA GLU A 15 4.27 -9.26 7.42
C GLU A 15 3.48 -8.44 6.38
N ILE A 16 3.59 -7.10 6.43
CA ILE A 16 2.94 -6.19 5.46
C ILE A 16 3.62 -6.32 4.09
N ASP A 17 4.95 -6.37 4.06
CA ASP A 17 5.72 -6.54 2.82
C ASP A 17 5.36 -7.87 2.14
N THR A 18 5.25 -8.94 2.93
CA THR A 18 4.84 -10.27 2.45
C THR A 18 3.40 -10.24 1.92
N ALA A 19 2.48 -9.62 2.65
CA ALA A 19 1.08 -9.52 2.23
C ALA A 19 0.94 -8.76 0.90
N ILE A 20 1.58 -7.60 0.77
CA ILE A 20 1.50 -6.78 -0.44
C ILE A 20 2.12 -7.51 -1.63
N THR A 21 3.31 -8.09 -1.47
CA THR A 21 3.99 -8.81 -2.56
C THR A 21 3.26 -10.09 -3.00
N SER A 22 2.50 -10.72 -2.10
CA SER A 22 1.72 -11.92 -2.40
C SER A 22 0.34 -11.63 -3.02
N ILE A 23 -0.25 -10.46 -2.76
CA ILE A 23 -1.67 -10.18 -3.08
C ILE A 23 -1.84 -9.15 -4.20
N ILE A 24 -0.93 -8.19 -4.31
CA ILE A 24 -0.98 -7.11 -5.30
C ILE A 24 0.00 -7.44 -6.41
N ASP A 25 -0.38 -7.28 -7.68
CA ASP A 25 0.52 -7.55 -8.81
C ASP A 25 1.75 -6.62 -8.81
N GLU A 26 2.88 -7.10 -9.35
CA GLU A 26 4.15 -6.36 -9.32
C GLU A 26 4.06 -4.98 -10.00
N GLN A 27 3.30 -4.89 -11.09
CA GLN A 27 3.07 -3.63 -11.79
C GLN A 27 2.23 -2.61 -10.99
N ASP A 28 1.47 -3.08 -10.01
CA ASP A 28 0.49 -2.30 -9.23
C ASP A 28 0.97 -2.03 -7.80
N ARG A 29 2.22 -2.34 -7.48
CA ARG A 29 2.86 -2.02 -6.20
C ARG A 29 4.21 -1.34 -6.43
N PHE A 30 4.59 -0.45 -5.51
CA PHE A 30 5.92 0.17 -5.48
C PHE A 30 6.35 0.34 -4.02
N GLN A 31 7.50 -0.22 -3.64
CA GLN A 31 8.03 -0.09 -2.29
C GLN A 31 8.75 1.25 -2.13
N LEU A 32 8.42 2.00 -1.09
CA LEU A 32 9.13 3.24 -0.76
C LEU A 32 10.50 2.94 -0.17
N GLN A 33 11.44 3.86 -0.37
CA GLN A 33 12.82 3.70 0.09
C GLN A 33 12.88 3.63 1.62
N GLY A 34 13.87 2.92 2.15
CA GLY A 34 14.07 2.76 3.59
C GLY A 34 12.95 1.99 4.29
N ASN A 35 12.21 1.14 3.57
CA ASN A 35 11.06 0.39 4.09
C ASN A 35 9.97 1.30 4.68
N SER A 36 9.80 2.49 4.11
CA SER A 36 8.86 3.51 4.61
C SER A 36 7.39 3.22 4.29
N GLY A 37 7.11 2.11 3.61
CA GLY A 37 5.77 1.70 3.19
C GLY A 37 5.68 1.45 1.69
N TRP A 38 4.45 1.47 1.18
CA TRP A 38 4.14 1.07 -0.19
C TRP A 38 3.17 2.04 -0.85
N LEU A 39 3.35 2.25 -2.15
CA LEU A 39 2.31 2.74 -3.04
C LEU A 39 1.65 1.53 -3.71
N VAL A 40 0.32 1.51 -3.73
CA VAL A 40 -0.46 0.42 -4.32
C VAL A 40 -1.55 1.01 -5.21
N ARG A 41 -1.59 0.59 -6.47
CA ARG A 41 -2.69 0.87 -7.39
C ARG A 41 -3.77 -0.21 -7.19
N PHE A 42 -4.99 0.21 -6.90
CA PHE A 42 -6.08 -0.72 -6.61
C PHE A 42 -7.43 -0.17 -7.11
N ALA A 43 -8.30 -1.07 -7.54
CA ALA A 43 -9.67 -0.76 -7.95
C ALA A 43 -10.61 -0.97 -6.76
N GLY A 44 -10.98 0.11 -6.08
CA GLY A 44 -11.89 0.06 -4.94
C GLY A 44 -11.71 1.26 -4.03
N THR A 45 -11.83 1.02 -2.73
CA THR A 45 -11.72 2.00 -1.65
C THR A 45 -10.55 1.69 -0.73
N THR A 46 -10.20 2.66 0.12
CA THR A 46 -9.19 2.50 1.18
C THR A 46 -9.51 1.32 2.12
N LYS A 47 -10.79 1.10 2.42
CA LYS A 47 -11.22 -0.04 3.25
C LYS A 47 -11.02 -1.36 2.52
N GLU A 48 -11.42 -1.46 1.25
CA GLU A 48 -11.30 -2.70 0.49
C GLU A 48 -9.85 -3.11 0.28
N VAL A 49 -8.92 -2.17 0.06
CA VAL A 49 -7.49 -2.52 -0.02
C VAL A 49 -6.95 -2.97 1.35
N SER A 50 -7.36 -2.31 2.45
CA SER A 50 -6.97 -2.67 3.82
C SER A 50 -7.46 -4.07 4.20
N ASP A 51 -8.71 -4.39 3.86
CA ASP A 51 -9.29 -5.72 4.06
C ASP A 51 -8.59 -6.75 3.16
N LYS A 52 -8.38 -6.42 1.88
CA LYS A 52 -7.77 -7.33 0.90
C LYS A 52 -6.36 -7.75 1.29
N ILE A 53 -5.54 -6.83 1.79
CA ILE A 53 -4.18 -7.16 2.22
C ILE A 53 -4.15 -7.76 3.63
N GLY A 54 -5.25 -7.72 4.39
CA GLY A 54 -5.37 -8.39 5.69
C GLY A 54 -4.99 -7.54 6.90
N ILE A 55 -4.89 -6.20 6.76
CA ILE A 55 -4.77 -5.29 7.92
C ILE A 55 -6.07 -5.31 8.71
N THR A 56 -7.19 -5.25 7.99
CA THR A 56 -8.55 -5.33 8.54
C THR A 56 -9.32 -6.47 7.87
N GLY A 57 -10.62 -6.58 8.14
CA GLY A 57 -11.50 -7.53 7.43
C GLY A 57 -11.53 -8.93 8.02
N GLN A 58 -10.87 -9.15 9.16
CA GLN A 58 -11.00 -10.38 9.93
C GLN A 58 -12.42 -10.51 10.52
N LYS A 59 -12.89 -11.74 10.75
CA LYS A 59 -14.21 -11.93 11.37
C LYS A 59 -14.19 -11.47 12.82
N GLU A 60 -15.38 -11.16 13.36
CA GLU A 60 -15.51 -10.77 14.76
C GLU A 60 -14.93 -11.86 15.69
N GLY A 61 -13.97 -11.48 16.52
CA GLY A 61 -13.24 -12.39 17.42
C GLY A 61 -11.95 -12.98 16.85
N GLU A 62 -11.63 -12.77 15.58
CA GLU A 62 -10.33 -13.14 15.00
C GLU A 62 -9.29 -12.04 15.28
N ALA A 63 -8.07 -12.44 15.65
CA ALA A 63 -6.97 -11.50 15.82
C ALA A 63 -6.52 -10.98 14.46
N ALA A 64 -6.15 -9.70 14.39
CA ALA A 64 -5.49 -9.15 13.22
C ALA A 64 -4.19 -9.91 12.96
N THR A 65 -4.08 -10.48 11.76
CA THR A 65 -2.92 -11.28 11.34
C THR A 65 -1.76 -10.44 10.85
N LEU A 66 -2.04 -9.18 10.47
CA LEU A 66 -1.05 -8.16 10.14
C LEU A 66 -1.09 -7.07 11.21
N GLY A 67 0.08 -6.55 11.59
CA GLY A 67 0.14 -5.41 12.49
C GLY A 67 -0.43 -4.12 11.90
N SER A 68 -0.40 -3.06 12.70
CA SER A 68 -1.05 -1.78 12.38
C SER A 68 -0.38 -1.08 11.19
N ALA A 69 -1.20 -0.63 10.24
CA ALA A 69 -0.79 0.24 9.14
C ALA A 69 -1.86 1.31 8.87
N LEU A 70 -1.43 2.45 8.34
CA LEU A 70 -2.29 3.51 7.85
C LEU A 70 -2.42 3.37 6.32
N VAL A 71 -3.66 3.35 5.81
CA VAL A 71 -3.93 3.38 4.37
C VAL A 71 -4.58 4.72 4.03
N THR A 72 -4.02 5.43 3.05
CA THR A 72 -4.57 6.72 2.58
C THR A 72 -4.67 6.75 1.06
N PRO A 73 -5.73 7.33 0.47
CA PRO A 73 -5.75 7.59 -0.96
C PRO A 73 -4.77 8.71 -1.29
N VAL A 74 -3.98 8.51 -2.35
CA VAL A 74 -3.13 9.56 -2.91
C VAL A 74 -3.96 10.31 -3.96
N THR A 75 -4.28 11.56 -3.69
CA THR A 75 -5.05 12.43 -4.61
C THR A 75 -4.16 13.41 -5.36
N SER A 76 -2.97 13.69 -4.83
CA SER A 76 -1.93 14.52 -5.43
C SER A 76 -0.58 14.12 -4.85
N TYR A 77 0.51 14.43 -5.56
CA TYR A 77 1.88 14.15 -5.13
C TYR A 77 2.83 15.24 -5.61
N TYR A 78 3.83 15.56 -4.79
CA TYR A 78 4.90 16.51 -5.10
C TYR A 78 6.06 16.27 -4.12
N GLY A 79 7.31 16.56 -4.52
CA GLY A 79 8.44 16.50 -3.60
C GLY A 79 9.77 16.14 -4.27
N ARG A 80 10.68 15.57 -3.47
CA ARG A 80 11.96 15.01 -3.91
C ARG A 80 11.98 13.52 -3.60
N GLY A 81 12.47 12.73 -4.53
CA GLY A 81 12.52 11.28 -4.43
C GLY A 81 13.13 10.67 -5.69
N PRO A 82 13.34 9.35 -5.71
CA PRO A 82 13.90 8.65 -6.87
C PRO A 82 13.05 8.80 -8.13
N ALA A 83 13.71 8.80 -9.29
CA ALA A 83 13.07 9.05 -10.58
C ALA A 83 12.05 7.96 -10.96
N ASP A 84 12.37 6.70 -10.65
CA ASP A 84 11.54 5.52 -10.88
C ASP A 84 10.20 5.59 -10.11
N MET A 85 10.21 6.09 -8.87
CA MET A 85 8.99 6.30 -8.09
C MET A 85 8.08 7.35 -8.76
N TRP A 86 8.64 8.46 -9.24
CA TRP A 86 7.86 9.51 -9.91
C TRP A 86 7.30 9.04 -11.25
N GLU A 87 8.08 8.29 -12.01
CA GLU A 87 7.63 7.68 -13.24
C GLU A 87 6.50 6.67 -12.98
N TRP A 88 6.65 5.83 -11.95
CA TRP A 88 5.60 4.91 -11.51
C TRP A 88 4.31 5.67 -11.18
N LEU A 89 4.37 6.69 -10.33
CA LEU A 89 3.21 7.51 -9.96
C LEU A 89 2.56 8.14 -11.20
N LYS A 90 3.34 8.79 -12.05
CA LYS A 90 2.84 9.46 -13.26
C LYS A 90 2.07 8.49 -14.15
N ILE A 91 2.65 7.34 -14.47
CA ILE A 91 2.01 6.33 -15.34
C ILE A 91 0.70 5.84 -14.73
N ARG A 92 0.62 5.62 -13.42
CA ARG A 92 -0.58 5.07 -12.76
C ARG A 92 -1.66 6.12 -12.49
N PHE A 93 -1.32 7.40 -12.44
CA PHE A 93 -2.29 8.50 -12.35
C PHE A 93 -2.92 8.84 -13.71
N GLU A 94 -2.17 8.67 -14.80
CA GLU A 94 -2.64 8.94 -16.17
C GLU A 94 -3.48 7.79 -16.76
N GLN A 95 -3.59 6.64 -16.05
CA GLN A 95 -4.30 5.42 -16.47
C GLN A 95 -5.52 5.06 -15.58
#